data_AF-A0A820IHC2-F1
#
_entry.id   AF-A0A820IHC2-F1
#
_cell.length_a   1.000
_cell.length_b   1.000
_cell.length_c   1.000
_cell.angle_alpha   90.00
_cell.angle_beta   90.00
_cell.angle_gamma   90.00
#
_symmetry.space_group_name_H-M   'P 1'
#
loop_
_entity.id
_entity.type
_entity.pdbx_description
1 polymer ?
#
loop_
_entity_poly.entity_id
_entity_poly.type
_entity_poly.pdbx_seq_one_letter_code
_entity_poly.pdbx_strand_id
1 'polypeptide(L)'
;SISSCQSQSKPLSIRVCTICGEGNIISDELIKCSTCQKSMHAYKCLSFENNKILKTIKTYSWECVDCKKCIQCGTVEHDDELLFCDHCDRAYHMDCLKPPLSEPPPGEWYCQLFSLLKTKTLIIKMIERCLYIFPLSVCLLVPIAYFLSFTVAVKLGHSKFEFPFLSRSSTDSPESCIFSQIINFASFVLFITIYIRYRQLSQLIRNNPTCGKKYSQANFIFFICGLTAAFSLSIISNFPHANVFPIRLFATYLTFTASVVALYCEMLLSSWIRPLLYSSRVLPIIRTIITVISTLALLACKYKLILTTNIYTVYKDFAFASLRDSC
;
A
#
# COMPACT_ATOMS: atom_id res chain seq x y z
N SER A 1 -68.60 2.56 33.42
CA SER A 1 -67.62 2.47 32.32
C SER A 1 -66.85 3.78 32.23
N ILE A 2 -65.86 3.93 33.11
CA ILE A 2 -64.77 4.93 33.01
C ILE A 2 -63.55 4.25 33.62
N SER A 3 -62.52 3.97 32.82
CA SER A 3 -61.18 3.73 33.33
C SER A 3 -60.17 4.13 32.25
N SER A 4 -59.71 5.36 32.35
CA SER A 4 -58.60 5.93 31.61
C SER A 4 -57.29 5.24 32.02
N CYS A 5 -56.59 4.68 31.04
CA CYS A 5 -55.20 4.23 31.20
C CYS A 5 -54.29 5.44 31.46
N GLN A 6 -53.77 5.55 32.68
CA GLN A 6 -52.65 6.44 32.99
C GLN A 6 -51.36 5.81 32.42
N SER A 7 -50.85 6.36 31.33
CA SER A 7 -49.48 6.13 30.89
C SER A 7 -48.53 6.91 31.81
N GLN A 8 -47.87 6.21 32.72
CA GLN A 8 -46.78 6.78 33.51
C GLN A 8 -45.61 7.13 32.58
N SER A 9 -45.40 8.42 32.34
CA SER A 9 -44.19 8.94 31.72
C SER A 9 -43.01 8.77 32.68
N LYS A 10 -42.03 7.94 32.32
CA LYS A 10 -40.71 7.94 32.98
C LYS A 10 -40.11 9.35 32.81
N PRO A 11 -39.64 10.03 33.87
CA PRO A 11 -39.00 11.31 33.71
C PRO A 11 -37.70 11.12 32.91
N LEU A 12 -37.55 11.88 31.82
CA LEU A 12 -36.27 12.06 31.14
C LEU A 12 -35.29 12.62 32.17
N SER A 13 -34.41 11.78 32.73
CA SER A 13 -33.36 12.27 33.62
C SER A 13 -32.46 13.19 32.79
N ILE A 14 -32.61 14.50 32.97
CA ILE A 14 -31.72 15.48 32.36
C ILE A 14 -30.32 15.13 32.88
N ARG A 15 -29.43 14.70 31.97
CA ARG A 15 -28.03 14.44 32.34
C ARG A 15 -27.39 15.78 32.67
N VAL A 16 -27.04 15.94 33.94
CA VAL A 16 -26.37 17.12 34.47
C VAL A 16 -24.93 16.80 34.82
N CYS A 17 -24.06 17.78 34.64
CA CYS A 17 -22.70 17.74 35.11
C CYS A 17 -22.67 17.69 36.64
N THR A 18 -21.96 16.73 37.20
CA THR A 18 -21.84 16.57 38.66
C THR A 18 -20.95 17.64 39.30
N ILE A 19 -20.10 18.32 38.53
CA ILE A 19 -19.21 19.38 39.03
C ILE A 19 -19.94 20.72 39.14
N CYS A 20 -20.66 21.13 38.09
CA CYS A 20 -21.29 22.47 38.03
C CYS A 20 -22.82 22.47 38.10
N GLY A 21 -23.47 21.29 38.08
CA GLY A 21 -24.93 21.15 38.12
C GLY A 21 -25.66 21.50 36.82
N GLU A 22 -24.96 21.99 35.80
CA GLU A 22 -25.56 22.37 34.51
C GLU A 22 -25.75 21.17 33.57
N GLY A 23 -26.71 21.29 32.63
CA GLY A 23 -26.97 20.27 31.61
C GLY A 23 -25.90 20.19 30.52
N ASN A 24 -26.17 19.40 29.49
CA ASN A 24 -25.28 19.28 28.32
C ASN A 24 -25.19 20.62 27.56
N ILE A 25 -23.98 21.08 27.25
CA ILE A 25 -23.74 22.32 26.51
C ILE A 25 -23.35 21.94 25.08
N ILE A 26 -23.87 22.63 24.06
CA ILE A 26 -23.61 22.30 22.64
C ILE A 26 -22.10 22.30 22.31
N SER A 27 -21.35 23.21 22.94
CA SER A 27 -19.90 23.34 22.77
C SER A 27 -19.06 22.46 23.70
N ASP A 28 -19.67 21.76 24.65
CA ASP A 28 -18.97 21.00 25.68
C ASP A 28 -19.77 19.78 26.12
N GLU A 29 -19.37 18.64 25.59
CA GLU A 29 -20.06 17.36 25.76
C GLU A 29 -19.82 16.75 27.14
N LEU A 30 -20.89 16.20 27.72
CA LEU A 30 -20.81 15.42 28.95
C LEU A 30 -20.17 14.05 28.71
N ILE A 31 -19.10 13.75 29.44
CA ILE A 31 -18.47 12.42 29.51
C ILE A 31 -18.96 11.72 30.77
N LYS A 32 -19.16 10.41 30.69
CA LYS A 32 -19.63 9.58 31.80
C LYS A 32 -18.53 8.67 32.32
N CYS A 33 -18.30 8.66 33.63
CA CYS A 33 -17.41 7.71 34.29
C CYS A 33 -17.99 6.29 34.19
N SER A 34 -17.21 5.30 33.77
CA SER A 34 -17.64 3.91 33.70
C SER A 34 -17.89 3.27 35.06
N THR A 35 -17.27 3.81 36.12
CA THR A 35 -17.30 3.23 37.47
C THR A 35 -18.44 3.83 38.30
N CYS A 36 -18.39 5.12 38.59
CA CYS A 36 -19.41 5.78 39.42
C CYS A 36 -20.61 6.33 38.64
N GLN A 37 -20.60 6.25 37.30
CA GLN A 37 -21.70 6.70 36.43
C GLN A 37 -22.00 8.21 36.48
N LYS A 38 -21.20 9.01 37.21
CA LYS A 38 -21.26 10.48 37.21
C LYS A 38 -20.92 11.04 35.82
N SER A 39 -21.52 12.18 35.47
CA SER A 39 -21.33 12.85 34.19
C SER A 39 -20.65 14.20 34.39
N MET A 40 -19.68 14.57 33.56
CA MET A 40 -18.86 15.78 33.73
C MET A 40 -18.61 16.45 32.37
N HIS A 41 -18.56 17.78 32.33
CA HIS A 41 -18.18 18.52 31.13
C HIS A 41 -16.70 18.31 30.80
N ALA A 42 -16.41 18.02 29.54
CA ALA A 42 -15.06 17.73 29.05
C ALA A 42 -14.11 18.94 29.12
N TYR A 43 -14.57 20.10 28.69
CA TYR A 43 -13.74 21.30 28.55
C TYR A 43 -13.88 22.21 29.77
N LYS A 44 -15.11 22.55 30.18
CA LYS A 44 -15.41 23.51 31.24
C LYS A 44 -15.06 22.99 32.63
N CYS A 45 -15.32 21.71 32.90
CA CYS A 45 -15.17 21.16 34.26
C CYS A 45 -13.97 20.22 34.41
N LEU A 46 -13.62 19.47 33.36
CA LEU A 46 -12.44 18.60 33.33
C LEU A 46 -11.20 19.26 32.72
N SER A 47 -11.34 20.45 32.11
CA SER A 47 -10.23 21.21 31.53
C SER A 47 -9.44 20.45 30.45
N PHE A 48 -10.07 19.54 29.70
CA PHE A 48 -9.40 18.89 28.58
C PHE A 48 -9.12 19.88 27.46
N GLU A 49 -7.86 20.06 27.09
CA GLU A 49 -7.46 21.15 26.18
C GLU A 49 -7.76 20.86 24.69
N ASN A 50 -8.01 19.60 24.31
CA ASN A 50 -8.09 19.22 22.90
C ASN A 50 -9.13 18.12 22.59
N ASN A 51 -9.78 18.22 21.44
CA ASN A 51 -10.59 17.15 20.85
C ASN A 51 -9.86 15.80 20.71
N LYS A 52 -8.51 15.77 20.70
CA LYS A 52 -7.72 14.53 20.62
C LYS A 52 -7.87 13.64 21.85
N ILE A 53 -7.82 14.21 23.06
CA ILE A 53 -8.01 13.44 24.30
C ILE A 53 -9.46 12.92 24.35
N LEU A 54 -10.43 13.74 23.95
CA LEU A 54 -11.83 13.32 23.84
C LEU A 54 -12.06 12.12 22.93
N LYS A 55 -11.48 12.14 21.73
CA LYS A 55 -11.57 11.01 20.81
C LYS A 55 -10.99 9.74 21.43
N THR A 56 -9.92 9.88 22.20
CA THR A 56 -9.22 8.76 22.83
C THR A 56 -9.99 8.20 24.02
N ILE A 57 -10.46 9.03 24.95
CA ILE A 57 -11.21 8.56 26.13
C ILE A 57 -12.50 7.84 25.75
N LYS A 58 -13.15 8.24 24.65
CA LYS A 58 -14.35 7.55 24.13
C LYS A 58 -14.08 6.15 23.59
N THR A 59 -12.82 5.79 23.33
CA THR A 59 -12.46 4.45 22.82
C THR A 59 -12.36 3.39 23.91
N TYR A 60 -12.44 3.77 25.19
CA TYR A 60 -12.31 2.84 26.30
C TYR A 60 -13.20 3.24 27.49
N SER A 61 -13.28 2.38 28.51
CA SER A 61 -14.01 2.65 29.75
C SER A 61 -13.28 3.72 30.58
N TRP A 62 -13.57 4.99 30.30
CA TRP A 62 -12.96 6.12 31.00
C TRP A 62 -13.47 6.26 32.44
N GLU A 63 -12.55 6.58 33.35
CA GLU A 63 -12.82 6.78 34.79
C GLU A 63 -12.55 8.23 35.19
N CYS A 64 -13.43 8.82 36.01
CA CYS A 64 -13.23 10.15 36.60
C CYS A 64 -12.10 10.14 37.63
N VAL A 65 -11.59 11.33 38.00
CA VAL A 65 -10.50 11.51 38.96
C VAL A 65 -10.68 10.64 40.23
N ASP A 66 -11.86 10.67 40.85
CA ASP A 66 -12.17 9.87 42.06
C ASP A 66 -12.18 8.35 41.88
N CYS A 67 -12.23 7.86 40.64
CA CYS A 67 -12.38 6.43 40.33
C CYS A 67 -11.18 5.86 39.57
N LYS A 68 -10.22 6.70 39.19
CA LYS A 68 -9.05 6.28 38.40
C LYS A 68 -8.20 5.34 39.23
N LYS A 69 -7.79 4.24 38.62
CA LYS A 69 -6.80 3.33 39.19
C LYS A 69 -5.52 3.38 38.36
N CYS A 70 -4.39 3.12 39.01
CA CYS A 70 -3.16 2.91 38.27
C CYS A 70 -3.33 1.73 37.29
N ILE A 71 -3.08 1.97 36.00
CA ILE A 71 -3.25 0.95 34.96
C ILE A 71 -2.30 -0.24 35.12
N GLN A 72 -1.17 -0.04 35.81
CA GLN A 72 -0.15 -1.06 35.95
C GLN A 72 -0.41 -2.02 37.13
N CYS A 73 -0.82 -1.51 38.30
CA CYS A 73 -1.07 -2.32 39.50
C CYS A 73 -2.56 -2.50 39.83
N GLY A 74 -3.45 -1.68 39.27
CA GLY A 74 -4.90 -1.76 39.47
C GLY A 74 -5.40 -1.19 40.81
N THR A 75 -4.55 -0.53 41.59
CA THR A 75 -4.90 0.04 42.90
C THR A 75 -5.19 1.55 42.83
N VAL A 76 -5.85 2.04 43.88
CA VAL A 76 -6.14 3.46 44.25
C VAL A 76 -5.35 3.83 45.53
N GLU A 77 -4.23 3.15 45.76
CA GLU A 77 -3.38 3.43 46.91
C GLU A 77 -2.30 4.42 46.47
N HIS A 78 -2.04 5.47 47.26
CA HIS A 78 -1.15 6.60 46.89
C HIS A 78 -1.72 7.44 45.73
N ASP A 79 -3.01 7.79 45.82
CA ASP A 79 -3.71 8.59 44.80
C ASP A 79 -3.09 9.97 44.56
N ASP A 80 -2.33 10.50 45.53
CA ASP A 80 -1.55 11.73 45.45
C ASP A 80 -0.31 11.62 44.55
N GLU A 81 0.14 10.40 44.24
CA GLU A 81 1.29 10.11 43.37
C GLU A 81 0.87 9.61 41.96
N LEU A 82 -0.42 9.66 41.63
CA LEU A 82 -0.93 9.29 40.32
C LEU A 82 -0.62 10.36 39.27
N LEU A 83 0.14 9.97 38.25
CA LEU A 83 0.32 10.76 37.03
C LEU A 83 -0.77 10.44 36.01
N PHE A 84 -1.40 11.47 35.47
CA PHE A 84 -2.38 11.37 34.38
C PHE A 84 -1.72 11.67 33.03
N CYS A 85 -2.01 10.84 32.03
CA CYS A 85 -1.51 11.03 30.67
C CYS A 85 -2.31 12.09 29.91
N ASP A 86 -1.66 13.15 29.44
CA ASP A 86 -2.32 14.28 28.77
C ASP A 86 -2.96 13.91 27.41
N HIS A 87 -2.62 12.74 26.85
CA HIS A 87 -3.26 12.26 25.63
C HIS A 87 -4.49 11.38 25.87
N CYS A 88 -4.45 10.51 26.87
CA CYS A 88 -5.47 9.48 27.04
C CYS A 88 -6.10 9.44 28.41
N ASP A 89 -5.69 10.29 29.34
CA ASP A 89 -6.21 10.41 30.70
C ASP A 89 -6.09 9.14 31.56
N ARG A 90 -5.22 8.19 31.17
CA ARG A 90 -4.92 7.01 32.00
C ARG A 90 -3.97 7.39 33.13
N ALA A 91 -4.19 6.80 34.30
CA ALA A 91 -3.40 7.04 35.50
C ALA A 91 -2.33 5.97 35.73
N TYR A 92 -1.17 6.39 36.23
CA TYR A 92 -0.06 5.52 36.60
C TYR A 92 0.63 6.09 37.85
N HIS A 93 0.96 5.24 38.82
CA HIS A 93 1.92 5.66 39.86
C HIS A 93 3.29 5.87 39.23
N MET A 94 4.04 6.84 39.74
CA MET A 94 5.41 7.12 39.29
C MET A 94 6.33 5.89 39.40
N ASP A 95 6.20 5.11 40.48
CA ASP A 95 6.96 3.87 40.71
C ASP A 95 6.52 2.70 39.84
N CYS A 96 5.29 2.73 39.33
CA CYS A 96 4.78 1.71 38.41
C CYS A 96 5.28 1.89 36.98
N LEU A 97 5.92 3.03 36.67
CA LEU A 97 6.49 3.30 35.35
C LEU A 97 7.78 2.52 35.13
N LYS A 98 8.17 2.39 33.86
CA LYS A 98 9.44 1.79 33.44
C LYS A 98 10.16 2.76 32.48
N PRO A 99 11.25 3.42 32.88
CA PRO A 99 11.80 3.46 34.24
C PRO A 99 10.85 4.15 35.24
N PRO A 100 10.97 3.88 36.55
CA PRO A 100 10.21 4.60 37.58
C PRO A 100 10.67 6.06 37.64
N LEU A 101 9.76 6.96 38.01
CA LEU A 101 10.04 8.38 38.18
C LEU A 101 10.09 8.73 39.67
N SER A 102 11.03 9.60 40.05
CA SER A 102 11.14 10.11 41.43
C SER A 102 10.37 11.42 41.64
N GLU A 103 10.07 12.14 40.56
CA GLU A 103 9.35 13.41 40.59
C GLU A 103 8.42 13.53 39.37
N PRO A 104 7.33 14.31 39.47
CA PRO A 104 6.46 14.58 38.34
C PRO A 104 7.24 15.23 37.18
N PRO A 105 7.04 14.77 35.95
CA PRO A 105 7.71 15.32 34.77
C PRO A 105 7.28 16.78 34.52
N PRO A 106 8.20 17.65 34.09
CA PRO A 106 7.85 19.03 33.75
C PRO A 106 7.06 19.09 32.44
N GLY A 107 5.93 19.80 32.45
CA GLY A 107 5.08 19.99 31.27
C GLY A 107 4.18 18.78 30.96
N GLU A 108 3.86 18.59 29.67
CA GLU A 108 3.00 17.49 29.24
C GLU A 108 3.70 16.13 29.41
N TRP A 109 2.97 15.15 29.94
CA TRP A 109 3.40 13.77 30.07
C TRP A 109 2.50 12.79 29.33
N TYR A 110 3.15 11.80 28.72
CA TYR A 110 2.47 10.76 27.96
C TYR A 110 2.87 9.36 28.42
N CYS A 111 1.87 8.53 28.70
CA CYS A 111 2.10 7.16 29.15
C CYS A 111 2.72 6.25 28.07
N GLN A 112 3.31 5.14 28.51
CA GLN A 112 3.94 4.14 27.63
C GLN A 112 3.01 3.61 26.54
N LEU A 113 1.71 3.45 26.85
CA LEU A 113 0.73 3.00 25.85
C LEU A 113 0.62 4.00 24.70
N PHE A 114 0.60 5.30 25.00
CA PHE A 114 0.61 6.33 23.96
C PHE A 114 1.91 6.32 23.16
N SER A 115 3.06 6.17 23.83
CA SER A 115 4.37 6.09 23.17
C SER A 115 4.47 4.90 22.20
N LEU A 116 3.90 3.74 22.57
CA LEU A 116 3.82 2.57 21.69
C LEU A 116 2.89 2.80 20.49
N LEU A 117 1.73 3.41 20.71
CA LEU A 117 0.80 3.76 19.63
C LEU A 117 1.42 4.75 18.65
N LYS A 118 2.09 5.79 19.17
CA LYS A 118 2.82 6.79 18.37
C LYS A 118 3.90 6.14 17.51
N THR A 119 4.69 5.22 18.09
CA THR A 119 5.75 4.49 17.39
C THR A 119 5.20 3.62 16.26
N LYS A 120 4.13 2.85 16.50
CA LYS A 120 3.46 2.06 15.46
C LYS A 120 2.95 2.94 14.31
N THR A 121 2.29 4.06 14.64
CA THR A 121 1.79 4.99 13.62
C THR A 121 2.93 5.65 12.83
N LEU A 122 4.04 5.99 13.48
CA LEU A 122 5.22 6.56 12.81
C LEU A 122 5.87 5.56 11.85
N ILE A 123 6.06 4.30 12.27
CA ILE A 123 6.61 3.25 11.42
C ILE A 123 5.71 3.01 10.20
N ILE A 124 4.39 2.93 10.39
CA ILE A 124 3.44 2.77 9.28
C ILE A 124 3.52 3.96 8.32
N LYS A 125 3.52 5.20 8.83
CA LYS A 125 3.67 6.40 7.99
C LYS A 125 5.02 6.45 7.27
N MET A 126 6.09 5.96 7.89
CA MET A 126 7.41 5.87 7.28
C MET A 126 7.41 4.85 6.15
N ILE A 127 6.86 3.65 6.38
CA ILE A 127 6.71 2.61 5.36
C ILE A 127 5.87 3.14 4.19
N GLU A 128 4.72 3.77 4.45
CA GLU A 128 3.86 4.38 3.42
C GLU A 128 4.61 5.41 2.56
N ARG A 129 5.46 6.24 3.18
CA ARG A 129 6.32 7.17 2.46
C ARG A 129 7.37 6.45 1.63
N CYS A 130 7.90 5.31 2.05
CA CYS A 130 8.90 4.57 1.28
C CYS A 130 8.30 3.70 0.15
N LEU A 131 6.98 3.54 0.08
CA LEU A 131 6.35 2.67 -0.93
C LEU A 131 6.57 3.10 -2.38
N TYR A 132 6.84 4.39 -2.65
CA TYR A 132 7.15 4.86 -4.01
C TYR A 132 8.53 4.39 -4.50
N ILE A 133 9.42 3.94 -3.60
CA ILE A 133 10.77 3.50 -3.94
C ILE A 133 10.71 2.23 -4.81
N PHE A 134 9.77 1.32 -4.54
CA PHE A 134 9.63 0.08 -5.31
C PHE A 134 9.37 0.32 -6.80
N PRO A 135 8.31 1.04 -7.24
CA PRO A 135 8.10 1.31 -8.66
C PRO A 135 9.24 2.14 -9.29
N LEU A 136 9.80 3.11 -8.55
CA LEU A 136 10.94 3.89 -9.03
C LEU A 136 12.17 3.01 -9.30
N SER A 137 12.46 2.07 -8.40
CA SER A 137 13.59 1.16 -8.57
C SER A 137 13.41 0.26 -9.80
N VAL A 138 12.21 -0.23 -10.11
CA VAL A 138 11.95 -1.01 -11.34
C VAL A 138 12.22 -0.17 -12.59
N CYS A 139 11.77 1.10 -12.60
CA CYS A 139 12.02 2.02 -13.72
C CYS A 139 13.51 2.30 -13.96
N LEU A 140 14.35 2.21 -12.92
CA LEU A 140 15.80 2.44 -13.02
C LEU A 140 16.58 1.16 -13.34
N LEU A 141 16.22 0.03 -12.73
CA LEU A 141 16.96 -1.23 -12.87
C LEU A 141 16.96 -1.78 -14.29
N VAL A 142 15.85 -1.66 -15.03
CA VAL A 142 15.74 -2.20 -16.40
C VAL A 142 16.68 -1.46 -17.38
N PRO A 143 16.70 -0.11 -17.43
CA PRO A 143 17.71 0.62 -18.18
C PRO A 143 19.15 0.34 -17.72
N ILE A 144 19.39 0.25 -16.41
CA ILE A 144 20.73 -0.04 -15.87
C ILE A 144 21.22 -1.42 -16.36
N ALA A 145 20.37 -2.45 -16.29
CA ALA A 145 20.70 -3.78 -16.80
C ALA A 145 21.13 -3.73 -18.27
N TYR A 146 20.40 -2.96 -19.07
CA TYR A 146 20.69 -2.80 -20.48
C TYR A 146 22.02 -2.10 -20.76
N PHE A 147 22.23 -0.90 -20.20
CA PHE A 147 23.44 -0.12 -20.46
C PHE A 147 24.69 -0.79 -19.90
N LEU A 148 24.60 -1.40 -18.71
CA LEU A 148 25.72 -2.10 -18.11
C LEU A 148 26.14 -3.31 -18.96
N SER A 149 25.18 -4.14 -19.37
CA SER A 149 25.45 -5.34 -20.17
C SER A 149 26.01 -4.97 -21.55
N PHE A 150 25.47 -3.92 -22.19
CA PHE A 150 26.02 -3.39 -23.44
C PHE A 150 27.46 -2.88 -23.29
N THR A 151 27.74 -2.12 -22.22
CA THR A 151 29.08 -1.59 -21.96
C THR A 151 30.10 -2.72 -21.78
N VAL A 152 29.72 -3.80 -21.09
CA VAL A 152 30.58 -4.98 -20.91
C VAL A 152 30.80 -5.69 -22.25
N ALA A 153 29.75 -5.91 -23.04
CA ALA A 153 29.85 -6.56 -24.34
C ALA A 153 30.79 -5.83 -25.32
N VAL A 154 30.77 -4.50 -25.33
CA VAL A 154 31.67 -3.68 -26.16
C VAL A 154 33.11 -3.77 -25.66
N LYS A 155 33.35 -3.70 -24.34
CA LYS A 155 34.69 -3.79 -23.75
C LYS A 155 35.37 -5.14 -24.00
N LEU A 156 34.59 -6.21 -24.10
CA LEU A 156 35.09 -7.56 -24.38
C LEU A 156 35.19 -7.87 -25.88
N GLY A 157 34.77 -6.95 -26.76
CA GLY A 157 34.79 -7.16 -28.20
C GLY A 157 33.71 -8.12 -28.72
N HIS A 158 32.73 -8.52 -27.89
CA HIS A 158 31.61 -9.36 -28.28
C HIS A 158 30.59 -8.62 -29.17
N SER A 159 30.54 -7.29 -29.06
CA SER A 159 29.64 -6.45 -29.84
C SER A 159 30.34 -5.23 -30.44
N LYS A 160 29.98 -4.89 -31.68
CA LYS A 160 30.38 -3.63 -32.30
C LYS A 160 29.58 -2.48 -31.68
N PHE A 161 30.15 -1.28 -31.69
CA PHE A 161 29.44 -0.05 -31.33
C PHE A 161 28.41 0.31 -32.43
N GLU A 162 27.43 -0.55 -32.65
CA GLU A 162 26.25 -0.28 -33.45
C GLU A 162 25.05 -0.10 -32.51
N PHE A 163 23.94 0.44 -33.03
CA PHE A 163 22.75 0.73 -32.23
C PHE A 163 22.39 -0.49 -31.36
N PRO A 164 22.35 -0.34 -30.03
CA PRO A 164 22.35 -1.47 -29.11
C PRO A 164 21.06 -2.30 -29.26
N PHE A 165 21.15 -3.43 -29.96
CA PHE A 165 20.06 -4.39 -29.96
C PHE A 165 20.19 -5.32 -28.76
N LEU A 166 19.31 -5.11 -27.78
CA LEU A 166 19.24 -5.81 -26.48
C LEU A 166 19.31 -7.35 -26.59
N SER A 167 18.85 -7.92 -27.71
CA SER A 167 18.88 -9.35 -27.98
C SER A 167 20.26 -9.91 -28.33
N ARG A 168 21.19 -9.09 -28.83
CA ARG A 168 22.56 -9.52 -29.20
C ARG A 168 23.54 -9.29 -28.05
N SER A 169 23.40 -8.17 -27.35
CA SER A 169 24.28 -7.78 -26.23
C SER A 169 24.05 -8.56 -24.92
N SER A 170 23.20 -9.58 -24.91
CA SER A 170 22.87 -10.42 -23.75
C SER A 170 23.01 -11.92 -24.06
N THR A 171 23.88 -12.26 -25.02
CA THR A 171 24.04 -13.63 -25.52
C THR A 171 25.22 -14.31 -24.86
N ASP A 172 26.37 -13.64 -24.82
CA ASP A 172 27.62 -14.24 -24.38
C ASP A 172 27.87 -13.99 -22.89
N SER A 173 28.75 -14.81 -22.30
CA SER A 173 29.18 -14.65 -20.91
C SER A 173 30.42 -13.76 -20.87
N PRO A 174 30.55 -12.83 -19.89
CA PRO A 174 29.78 -12.69 -18.65
C PRO A 174 28.58 -11.71 -18.70
N GLU A 175 28.38 -10.93 -19.78
CA GLU A 175 27.36 -9.90 -19.85
C GLU A 175 25.92 -10.42 -19.74
N SER A 176 25.65 -11.63 -20.27
CA SER A 176 24.37 -12.30 -20.12
C SER A 176 24.05 -12.55 -18.65
N CYS A 177 25.01 -13.03 -17.85
CA CYS A 177 24.83 -13.27 -16.42
C CYS A 177 24.54 -11.96 -15.65
N ILE A 178 25.23 -10.87 -15.99
CA ILE A 178 25.01 -9.54 -15.39
C ILE A 178 23.59 -9.05 -15.71
N PHE A 179 23.18 -9.16 -16.97
CA PHE A 179 21.83 -8.83 -17.42
C PHE A 179 20.78 -9.64 -16.63
N SER A 180 20.96 -10.96 -16.56
CA SER A 180 20.03 -11.86 -15.89
C SER A 180 19.88 -11.52 -14.41
N GLN A 181 20.98 -11.25 -13.72
CA GLN A 181 20.96 -10.93 -12.29
C GLN A 181 20.16 -9.65 -12.00
N ILE A 182 20.38 -8.58 -12.76
CA ILE A 182 19.70 -7.30 -12.55
C ILE A 182 18.21 -7.40 -12.92
N ILE A 183 17.87 -8.07 -14.02
CA ILE A 183 16.48 -8.25 -14.46
C ILE A 183 15.70 -9.18 -13.54
N ASN A 184 16.32 -10.25 -13.02
CA ASN A 184 15.69 -11.12 -12.01
C ASN A 184 15.39 -10.34 -10.72
N PHE A 185 16.30 -9.47 -10.28
CA PHE A 185 16.05 -8.58 -9.16
C PHE A 185 14.93 -7.59 -9.46
N ALA A 186 14.93 -6.95 -10.63
CA ALA A 186 13.86 -6.05 -11.07
C ALA A 186 12.49 -6.75 -11.13
N SER A 187 12.44 -8.00 -11.60
CA SER A 187 11.25 -8.84 -11.64
C SER A 187 10.70 -9.11 -10.23
N PHE A 188 11.56 -9.41 -9.26
CA PHE A 188 11.15 -9.59 -7.87
C PHE A 188 10.59 -8.30 -7.25
N VAL A 189 11.23 -7.16 -7.51
CA VAL A 189 10.73 -5.87 -7.03
C VAL A 189 9.41 -5.49 -7.71
N LEU A 190 9.25 -5.83 -8.99
CA LEU A 190 8.00 -5.66 -9.73
C LEU A 190 6.87 -6.51 -9.12
N PHE A 191 7.14 -7.76 -8.77
CA PHE A 191 6.20 -8.64 -8.05
C PHE A 191 5.70 -7.99 -6.75
N ILE A 192 6.62 -7.47 -5.92
CA ILE A 192 6.28 -6.77 -4.67
C ILE A 192 5.44 -5.52 -4.97
N THR A 193 5.84 -4.73 -5.97
CA THR A 193 5.14 -3.50 -6.38
C THR A 193 3.68 -3.79 -6.75
N ILE A 194 3.44 -4.83 -7.55
CA ILE A 194 2.09 -5.24 -7.97
C ILE A 194 1.26 -5.72 -6.77
N TYR A 195 1.86 -6.52 -5.89
CA TYR A 195 1.17 -7.02 -4.70
C TYR A 195 0.75 -5.87 -3.78
N ILE A 196 1.66 -4.95 -3.47
CA ILE A 196 1.36 -3.77 -2.65
C ILE A 196 0.24 -2.96 -3.29
N ARG A 197 0.32 -2.72 -4.61
CA ARG A 197 -0.69 -1.96 -5.34
C ARG A 197 -2.07 -2.62 -5.29
N TYR A 198 -2.14 -3.93 -5.52
CA TYR A 198 -3.38 -4.71 -5.39
C TYR A 198 -3.99 -4.60 -4.00
N ARG A 199 -3.18 -4.68 -2.94
CA ARG A 199 -3.63 -4.57 -1.55
C ARG A 199 -4.14 -3.17 -1.22
N GLN A 200 -3.44 -2.12 -1.64
CA GLN A 200 -3.88 -0.72 -1.47
C GLN A 200 -5.25 -0.49 -2.13
N LEU A 201 -5.41 -0.93 -3.38
CA LEU A 201 -6.68 -0.84 -4.11
C LEU A 201 -7.78 -1.67 -3.44
N SER A 202 -7.47 -2.88 -2.97
CA SER A 202 -8.44 -3.73 -2.28
C SER A 202 -8.94 -3.12 -0.97
N GLN A 203 -8.06 -2.46 -0.21
CA GLN A 203 -8.44 -1.75 1.01
C GLN A 203 -9.32 -0.53 0.71
N LEU A 204 -8.97 0.27 -0.30
CA LEU A 204 -9.78 1.41 -0.73
C LEU A 204 -11.18 1.00 -1.18
N ILE A 205 -11.28 -0.06 -1.99
CA ILE A 205 -12.57 -0.60 -2.47
C ILE A 205 -13.41 -1.11 -1.29
N ARG A 206 -12.80 -1.77 -0.29
CA ARG A 206 -13.50 -2.27 0.88
C ARG A 206 -14.06 -1.14 1.77
N ASN A 207 -13.30 -0.06 1.92
CA ASN A 207 -13.68 1.06 2.79
C ASN A 207 -14.77 1.95 2.17
N ASN A 208 -15.04 1.83 0.86
CA ASN A 208 -16.01 2.64 0.14
C ASN A 208 -17.15 1.76 -0.41
N PRO A 209 -18.32 1.70 0.25
CA PRO A 209 -19.43 0.83 -0.16
C PRO A 209 -20.05 1.20 -1.52
N THR A 210 -19.72 2.37 -2.08
CA THR A 210 -20.09 2.79 -3.44
C THR A 210 -19.36 2.00 -4.53
N CYS A 211 -18.25 1.33 -4.20
CA CYS A 211 -17.49 0.51 -5.13
C CYS A 211 -18.18 -0.86 -5.34
N GLY A 212 -18.80 -1.05 -6.50
CA GLY A 212 -19.43 -2.34 -6.86
C GLY A 212 -18.42 -3.45 -7.21
N LYS A 213 -18.93 -4.66 -7.49
CA LYS A 213 -18.13 -5.86 -7.83
C LYS A 213 -17.14 -5.66 -8.99
N LYS A 214 -17.47 -4.77 -9.94
CA LYS A 214 -16.64 -4.45 -11.12
C LYS A 214 -15.24 -3.93 -10.73
N TYR A 215 -15.14 -3.14 -9.66
CA TYR A 215 -13.85 -2.60 -9.18
C TYR A 215 -12.95 -3.71 -8.64
N SER A 216 -13.53 -4.62 -7.86
CA SER A 216 -12.81 -5.78 -7.30
C SER A 216 -12.32 -6.71 -8.40
N GLN A 217 -13.16 -6.99 -9.42
CA GLN A 217 -12.79 -7.81 -10.57
C GLN A 217 -11.64 -7.19 -11.36
N ALA A 218 -11.73 -5.90 -11.71
CA ALA A 218 -10.65 -5.21 -12.43
C ALA A 218 -9.34 -5.19 -11.64
N ASN A 219 -9.39 -5.00 -10.32
CA ASN A 219 -8.20 -5.05 -9.46
C ASN A 219 -7.57 -6.45 -9.40
N PHE A 220 -8.40 -7.49 -9.39
CA PHE A 220 -7.93 -8.88 -9.44
C PHE A 220 -7.29 -9.23 -10.79
N ILE A 221 -7.88 -8.79 -11.90
CA ILE A 221 -7.29 -8.97 -13.24
C ILE A 221 -5.94 -8.25 -13.32
N PHE A 222 -5.86 -7.00 -12.86
CA PHE A 222 -4.60 -6.25 -12.75
C PHE A 222 -3.53 -7.05 -12.00
N PHE A 223 -3.90 -7.64 -10.86
CA PHE A 223 -2.99 -8.43 -10.04
C PHE A 223 -2.45 -9.65 -10.80
N ILE A 224 -3.33 -10.48 -11.37
CA ILE A 224 -2.92 -11.70 -12.09
C ILE A 224 -2.07 -11.35 -13.32
N CYS A 225 -2.50 -10.39 -14.13
CA CYS A 225 -1.74 -9.96 -15.31
C CYS A 225 -0.38 -9.37 -14.92
N GLY A 226 -0.31 -8.59 -13.84
CA GLY A 226 0.95 -8.08 -13.31
C GLY A 226 1.89 -9.20 -12.86
N LEU A 227 1.39 -10.19 -12.09
CA LEU A 227 2.21 -11.31 -11.64
C LEU A 227 2.77 -12.12 -12.82
N THR A 228 1.95 -12.36 -13.83
CA THR A 228 2.35 -13.02 -15.07
C THR A 228 3.44 -12.23 -15.80
N ALA A 229 3.34 -10.90 -15.86
CA ALA A 229 4.35 -10.05 -16.47
C ALA A 229 5.69 -10.10 -15.71
N ALA A 230 5.66 -10.05 -14.37
CA ALA A 230 6.86 -10.18 -13.55
C ALA A 230 7.54 -11.54 -13.75
N PHE A 231 6.78 -12.63 -13.68
CA PHE A 231 7.31 -13.97 -13.92
C PHE A 231 7.92 -14.11 -15.33
N SER A 232 7.24 -13.57 -16.34
CA SER A 232 7.73 -13.61 -17.72
C SER A 232 9.02 -12.82 -17.91
N LEU A 233 9.20 -11.72 -17.19
CA LEU A 233 10.45 -10.94 -17.19
C LEU A 233 11.62 -11.77 -16.64
N SER A 234 11.40 -12.58 -15.60
CA SER A 234 12.39 -13.54 -15.08
C SER A 234 12.74 -14.66 -16.08
N ILE A 235 11.78 -15.10 -16.89
CA ILE A 235 12.08 -16.07 -17.97
C ILE A 235 12.96 -15.40 -19.05
N ILE A 236 12.66 -14.16 -19.45
CA ILE A 236 13.45 -13.45 -20.47
C ILE A 236 14.92 -13.32 -20.06
N SER A 237 15.20 -13.09 -18.78
CA SER A 237 16.57 -13.01 -18.26
C SER A 237 17.30 -14.34 -18.27
N ASN A 238 16.64 -15.45 -17.93
CA ASN A 238 17.32 -16.73 -17.74
C ASN A 238 17.53 -17.54 -19.02
N PHE A 239 16.79 -17.23 -20.09
CA PHE A 239 16.88 -17.95 -21.37
C PHE A 239 17.45 -17.05 -22.48
N PRO A 240 18.78 -17.05 -22.70
CA PRO A 240 19.42 -16.24 -23.74
C PRO A 240 19.02 -16.67 -25.17
N HIS A 241 19.11 -15.72 -26.11
CA HIS A 241 18.59 -15.86 -27.48
C HIS A 241 19.26 -17.00 -28.26
N ALA A 242 20.55 -17.25 -28.04
CA ALA A 242 21.31 -18.26 -28.78
C ALA A 242 20.94 -19.70 -28.43
N ASN A 243 20.47 -19.97 -27.20
CA ASN A 243 20.31 -21.34 -26.73
C ASN A 243 18.87 -21.85 -26.90
N VAL A 244 17.87 -21.02 -26.57
CA VAL A 244 16.47 -21.48 -26.55
C VAL A 244 15.50 -20.41 -27.05
N PHE A 245 15.61 -20.07 -28.34
CA PHE A 245 14.82 -19.03 -29.00
C PHE A 245 13.29 -19.14 -28.79
N PRO A 246 12.64 -20.33 -28.89
CA PRO A 246 11.19 -20.44 -28.74
C PRO A 246 10.67 -20.00 -27.37
N ILE A 247 11.39 -20.38 -26.29
CA ILE A 247 11.00 -20.05 -24.91
C ILE A 247 11.12 -18.54 -24.68
N ARG A 248 12.22 -17.93 -25.13
CA ARG A 248 12.44 -16.47 -24.98
C ARG A 248 11.39 -15.69 -25.75
N LEU A 249 11.02 -16.12 -26.95
CA LEU A 249 10.00 -15.49 -27.78
C LEU A 249 8.61 -15.56 -27.12
N PHE A 250 8.23 -16.72 -26.60
CA PHE A 250 7.00 -16.91 -25.85
C PHE A 250 6.95 -15.99 -24.61
N ALA A 251 8.01 -15.96 -23.80
CA ALA A 251 8.10 -15.12 -22.61
C ALA A 251 8.05 -13.62 -22.94
N THR A 252 8.66 -13.20 -24.05
CA THR A 252 8.60 -11.82 -24.55
C THR A 252 7.15 -11.43 -24.85
N TYR A 253 6.44 -12.26 -25.61
CA TYR A 253 5.03 -12.00 -25.92
C TYR A 253 4.16 -11.98 -24.67
N LEU A 254 4.37 -12.92 -23.75
CA LEU A 254 3.63 -13.00 -22.49
C LEU A 254 3.86 -11.75 -21.62
N THR A 255 5.10 -11.26 -21.56
CA THR A 255 5.44 -10.03 -20.83
C THR A 255 4.70 -8.82 -21.40
N PHE A 256 4.76 -8.59 -22.71
CA PHE A 256 4.12 -7.42 -23.33
C PHE A 256 2.59 -7.48 -23.24
N THR A 257 1.99 -8.64 -23.53
CA THR A 257 0.53 -8.81 -23.48
C THR A 257 -0.01 -8.64 -22.06
N ALA A 258 0.58 -9.33 -21.08
CA ALA A 258 0.14 -9.24 -19.69
C ALA A 258 0.34 -7.82 -19.13
N SER A 259 1.44 -7.15 -19.49
CA SER A 259 1.70 -5.76 -19.09
C SER A 259 0.67 -4.79 -19.66
N VAL A 260 0.32 -4.90 -20.95
CA VAL A 260 -0.69 -4.02 -21.58
C VAL A 260 -2.06 -4.20 -20.92
N VAL A 261 -2.47 -5.43 -20.64
CA VAL A 261 -3.74 -5.70 -19.93
C VAL A 261 -3.70 -5.09 -18.52
N ALA A 262 -2.62 -5.28 -17.77
CA ALA A 262 -2.46 -4.70 -16.44
C ALA A 262 -2.50 -3.17 -16.48
N LEU A 263 -1.81 -2.52 -17.43
CA LEU A 263 -1.82 -1.07 -17.61
C LEU A 263 -3.22 -0.53 -17.95
N TYR A 264 -3.98 -1.25 -18.77
CA TYR A 264 -5.36 -0.88 -19.08
C TYR A 264 -6.27 -0.98 -17.85
N CYS A 265 -6.17 -2.08 -17.09
CA CYS A 265 -6.90 -2.24 -15.83
C CYS A 265 -6.54 -1.13 -14.83
N GLU A 266 -5.26 -0.80 -14.68
CA GLU A 266 -4.82 0.27 -13.78
C GLU A 266 -5.33 1.65 -14.24
N MET A 267 -5.29 1.94 -15.54
CA MET A 267 -5.83 3.17 -16.12
C MET A 267 -7.33 3.33 -15.82
N LEU A 268 -8.12 2.27 -16.02
CA LEU A 268 -9.56 2.26 -15.73
C LEU A 268 -9.82 2.44 -14.24
N LEU A 269 -9.18 1.64 -13.38
CA LEU A 269 -9.30 1.74 -11.92
C LEU A 269 -8.92 3.14 -11.42
N SER A 270 -7.85 3.71 -11.96
CA SER A 270 -7.40 5.07 -11.65
C SER A 270 -8.46 6.11 -11.95
N SER A 271 -9.15 5.96 -13.08
CA SER A 271 -10.16 6.92 -13.55
C SER A 271 -11.45 6.79 -12.74
N TRP A 272 -11.85 5.56 -12.41
CA TRP A 272 -13.04 5.29 -11.60
C TRP A 272 -12.87 5.69 -10.13
N ILE A 273 -11.68 5.49 -9.54
CA ILE A 273 -11.40 5.80 -8.12
C ILE A 273 -11.02 7.27 -7.91
N ARG A 274 -10.52 7.96 -8.95
CA ARG A 274 -10.17 9.40 -8.88
C ARG A 274 -11.16 10.29 -8.11
N PRO A 275 -12.49 10.26 -8.36
CA PRO A 275 -13.44 11.10 -7.63
C PRO A 275 -13.44 10.84 -6.11
N LEU A 276 -13.09 9.64 -5.66
CA LEU A 276 -13.00 9.29 -4.24
C LEU A 276 -11.73 9.84 -3.57
N LEU A 277 -10.67 10.08 -4.35
CA LEU A 277 -9.36 10.52 -3.86
C LEU A 277 -9.09 12.01 -4.05
N TYR A 278 -10.07 12.78 -4.57
CA TYR A 278 -9.95 14.22 -4.87
C TYR A 278 -8.65 14.59 -5.64
N SER A 279 -8.18 13.67 -6.49
CA SER A 279 -6.88 13.76 -7.17
C SER A 279 -6.92 14.57 -8.47
N SER A 280 -5.77 15.12 -8.86
CA SER A 280 -5.57 15.88 -10.09
C SER A 280 -6.01 15.11 -11.36
N ARG A 281 -6.45 15.84 -12.39
CA ARG A 281 -6.87 15.26 -13.69
C ARG A 281 -5.68 14.81 -14.56
N VAL A 282 -4.46 15.20 -14.19
CA VAL A 282 -3.25 14.95 -14.97
C VAL A 282 -2.83 13.47 -14.92
N LEU A 283 -2.97 12.81 -13.77
CA LEU A 283 -2.50 11.43 -13.59
C LEU A 283 -3.19 10.41 -14.52
N PRO A 284 -4.53 10.43 -14.71
CA PRO A 284 -5.19 9.59 -15.71
C PRO A 284 -4.68 9.83 -17.13
N ILE A 285 -4.44 11.09 -17.52
CA ILE A 285 -3.96 11.45 -18.86
C ILE A 285 -2.58 10.84 -19.11
N ILE A 286 -1.65 11.00 -18.16
CA ILE A 286 -0.31 10.40 -18.23
C ILE A 286 -0.43 8.87 -18.37
N ARG A 287 -1.28 8.23 -17.58
CA ARG A 287 -1.50 6.77 -17.65
C ARG A 287 -2.06 6.35 -19.00
N THR A 288 -2.98 7.10 -19.58
CA THR A 288 -3.50 6.84 -20.93
C THR A 288 -2.39 6.91 -21.98
N ILE A 289 -1.54 7.93 -21.93
CA ILE A 289 -0.40 8.06 -22.86
C ILE A 289 0.54 6.86 -22.74
N ILE A 290 0.91 6.47 -21.52
CA ILE A 290 1.79 5.30 -21.27
C ILE A 290 1.16 4.01 -21.80
N THR A 291 -0.13 3.79 -21.57
CA THR A 291 -0.85 2.61 -22.06
C THR A 291 -0.90 2.56 -23.58
N VAL A 292 -1.12 3.71 -24.24
CA VAL A 292 -1.10 3.80 -25.71
C VAL A 292 0.29 3.46 -26.26
N ILE A 293 1.35 4.07 -25.73
CA ILE A 293 2.74 3.78 -26.12
C ILE A 293 3.05 2.28 -25.95
N SER A 294 2.66 1.69 -24.81
CA SER A 294 2.89 0.28 -24.52
C SER A 294 2.12 -0.64 -25.47
N THR A 295 0.93 -0.23 -25.90
CA THR A 295 0.12 -0.96 -26.89
C THR A 295 0.78 -0.94 -28.26
N LEU A 296 1.32 0.21 -28.68
CA LEU A 296 2.08 0.32 -29.93
C LEU A 296 3.33 -0.58 -29.91
N ALA A 297 4.03 -0.66 -28.77
CA ALA A 297 5.16 -1.57 -28.60
C ALA A 297 4.76 -3.05 -28.74
N LEU A 298 3.60 -3.44 -28.19
CA LEU A 298 3.05 -4.79 -28.38
C LEU A 298 2.73 -5.08 -29.85
N LEU A 299 2.14 -4.13 -30.58
CA LEU A 299 1.85 -4.29 -32.01
C LEU A 299 3.14 -4.45 -32.83
N ALA A 300 4.18 -3.66 -32.53
CA ALA A 300 5.49 -3.81 -33.14
C ALA A 300 6.12 -5.19 -32.85
N CYS A 301 5.99 -5.69 -31.62
CA CYS A 301 6.44 -7.03 -31.24
C CYS A 301 5.68 -8.12 -32.03
N LYS A 302 4.36 -7.99 -32.18
CA LYS A 302 3.52 -8.91 -32.97
C LYS A 302 3.92 -8.90 -34.44
N TYR A 303 4.16 -7.73 -35.02
CA TYR A 303 4.62 -7.60 -36.41
C TYR A 303 5.93 -8.35 -36.63
N LYS A 304 6.90 -8.19 -35.72
CA LYS A 304 8.19 -8.89 -35.79
C LYS A 304 8.06 -10.41 -35.65
N LEU A 305 7.13 -10.88 -34.81
CA LEU A 305 6.81 -12.31 -34.69
C LEU A 305 6.30 -12.88 -36.03
N ILE A 306 5.31 -12.22 -36.64
CA ILE A 306 4.72 -12.64 -37.92
C ILE A 306 5.78 -12.69 -39.01
N LEU A 307 6.63 -11.67 -39.08
CA LEU A 307 7.74 -11.62 -40.03
C LEU A 307 8.70 -12.81 -39.82
N THR A 308 9.04 -13.10 -38.57
CA THR A 308 9.96 -14.21 -38.24
C THR A 308 9.34 -15.56 -38.60
N THR A 309 8.07 -15.80 -38.24
CA THR A 309 7.37 -17.05 -38.59
C THR A 309 7.23 -17.24 -40.09
N ASN A 310 6.92 -16.17 -40.83
CA ASN A 310 6.81 -16.21 -42.29
C ASN A 310 8.17 -16.51 -42.96
N ILE A 311 9.27 -15.97 -42.43
CA ILE A 311 10.62 -16.28 -42.92
C ILE A 311 10.95 -17.76 -42.65
N TYR A 312 10.64 -18.28 -41.45
CA TYR A 312 10.86 -19.70 -41.13
C TYR A 312 10.04 -20.65 -42.00
N THR A 313 8.78 -20.32 -42.31
CA THR A 313 7.97 -21.13 -43.25
C THR A 313 8.56 -21.09 -44.65
N VAL A 314 8.94 -19.90 -45.15
CA VAL A 314 9.57 -19.76 -46.47
C VAL A 314 10.90 -20.53 -46.55
N TYR A 315 11.75 -20.47 -45.53
CA TYR A 315 13.01 -21.22 -45.50
C TYR A 315 12.78 -22.73 -45.40
N LYS A 316 11.78 -23.17 -44.63
CA LYS A 316 11.41 -24.58 -44.55
C LYS A 316 10.92 -25.08 -45.91
N ASP A 317 10.06 -24.33 -46.57
CA ASP A 317 9.53 -24.67 -47.90
C ASP A 317 10.64 -24.68 -48.96
N PHE A 318 11.59 -23.75 -48.89
CA PHE A 318 12.76 -23.72 -49.78
C PHE A 318 13.73 -24.90 -49.55
N ALA A 319 13.95 -25.28 -48.29
CA ALA A 319 14.77 -26.45 -47.94
C ALA A 319 14.11 -27.77 -48.40
N PHE A 320 12.78 -27.88 -48.29
CA PHE A 320 12.03 -29.03 -48.82
C PHE A 320 11.99 -29.06 -50.36
N ALA A 321 11.96 -27.90 -51.02
CA ALA A 321 12.07 -27.81 -52.48
C ALA A 321 13.47 -28.23 -52.98
N SER A 322 14.53 -27.73 -52.34
CA SER A 322 15.92 -28.13 -52.64
C SER A 322 16.19 -29.62 -52.44
N LEU A 323 15.60 -30.24 -51.41
CA LEU A 323 15.69 -31.69 -51.19
C LEU A 323 14.89 -32.51 -52.21
N ARG A 324 13.80 -31.95 -52.76
CA ARG A 324 12.98 -32.59 -53.81
C ARG A 324 13.68 -32.58 -55.17
N ASP A 325 14.42 -31.51 -55.48
CA ASP A 325 15.17 -31.39 -56.74
C ASP A 325 16.50 -32.20 -56.74
N SER A 326 16.88 -32.76 -55.59
CA SER A 326 18.11 -33.56 -55.40
C SER A 326 17.87 -35.09 -55.40
N CYS A 327 16.61 -35.54 -55.51
CA CYS A 327 16.18 -36.95 -55.61
C CYS A 327 15.64 -37.22 -57.02
#